data_AF-A0A242W587-F1
#
_entry.id   AF-A0A242W587-F1
#
_cell.length_a   1.000
_cell.length_b   1.000
_cell.length_c   1.000
_cell.angle_alpha   90.00
_cell.angle_beta   90.00
_cell.angle_gamma   90.00
#
_symmetry.space_group_name_H-M   'P 1'
#
loop_
_entity.id
_entity.type
_entity.pdbx_description
1 polymer ?
#
loop_
_entity_poly.entity_id
_entity_poly.type
_entity_poly.pdbx_seq_one_letter_code
_entity_poly.pdbx_strand_id
1 'polypeptide(L)'
;MTTWFIVMLVVFGAFKIIVSSLPNTVIESIISKYETHPQLEEENATVTINGNNVEGEQKSKIIHDFNEGLFLDRYYAPPHNEGTPLIINAKRGKKDFIFYIYSHEEHVDVVKQYKKKVVAYSLRSKNLQNNDMLVSADLA
;
A
#
# COMPACT_ATOMS: atom_id res chain seq x y z
N MET A 1 9.17 -48.18 -0.93
CA MET A 1 7.88 -47.49 -1.19
C MET A 1 7.16 -47.12 0.11
N THR A 2 6.89 -48.07 1.02
CA THR A 2 6.17 -47.82 2.29
C THR A 2 6.90 -46.94 3.30
N THR A 3 8.22 -47.09 3.48
CA THR A 3 9.01 -46.25 4.40
C THR A 3 9.01 -44.78 3.99
N TRP A 4 9.08 -44.51 2.69
CA TRP A 4 9.03 -43.14 2.15
C TRP A 4 7.65 -42.49 2.36
N PHE A 5 6.57 -43.27 2.21
CA PHE A 5 5.21 -42.83 2.49
C PHE A 5 5.04 -42.44 3.97
N ILE A 6 5.58 -43.24 4.90
CA ILE A 6 5.54 -42.95 6.33
C ILE A 6 6.34 -41.68 6.67
N VAL A 7 7.54 -41.52 6.09
CA VAL A 7 8.35 -40.31 6.25
C VAL A 7 7.60 -39.08 5.76
N MET A 8 6.97 -39.14 4.59
CA MET A 8 6.14 -38.05 4.07
C MET A 8 4.96 -37.73 4.99
N LEU A 9 4.30 -38.74 5.55
CA LEU A 9 3.20 -38.54 6.50
C LEU A 9 3.65 -37.77 7.75
N VAL A 10 4.81 -38.13 8.31
CA VAL A 10 5.38 -37.43 9.47
C VAL A 10 5.75 -35.99 9.13
N VAL A 11 6.37 -35.77 7.96
CA VAL A 11 6.73 -34.42 7.48
C VAL A 11 5.48 -33.55 7.28
N PHE A 12 4.44 -34.06 6.61
CA PHE A 12 3.19 -33.34 6.40
C PHE A 12 2.42 -33.12 7.71
N GLY A 13 2.44 -34.08 8.64
CA GLY A 13 1.85 -33.93 9.97
C GLY A 13 2.52 -32.83 10.78
N ALA A 14 3.86 -32.83 10.82
CA ALA A 14 4.63 -31.77 11.49
C ALA A 14 4.41 -30.40 10.82
N PHE A 15 4.40 -30.35 9.49
CA PHE A 15 4.11 -29.14 8.73
C PHE A 15 2.73 -28.58 9.05
N LYS A 16 1.70 -29.43 9.12
CA LYS A 16 0.34 -29.01 9.48
C LYS A 16 0.28 -28.37 10.86
N ILE A 17 0.96 -28.95 11.85
CA ILE A 17 1.00 -28.40 13.21
C ILE A 17 1.59 -26.99 13.18
N ILE A 18 2.75 -26.83 12.53
CA ILE A 18 3.43 -25.53 12.39
C ILE A 18 2.53 -24.50 11.70
N VAL A 19 1.88 -24.88 10.59
CA VAL A 19 0.97 -23.99 9.85
C VAL A 19 -0.24 -23.59 10.68
N SER A 20 -0.80 -24.53 11.46
CA SER A 20 -1.99 -24.27 12.29
C SER A 20 -1.72 -23.49 13.57
N SER A 21 -0.47 -23.50 14.06
CA SER A 21 -0.09 -22.87 15.33
C SER A 21 0.65 -21.54 15.15
N LEU A 22 0.71 -20.99 13.93
CA LEU A 22 1.28 -19.66 13.72
C LEU A 22 0.37 -18.61 14.38
N PRO A 23 0.91 -17.71 15.21
CA PRO A 23 0.16 -16.57 15.71
C PRO A 23 -0.35 -15.70 14.56
N ASN A 24 -1.55 -15.12 14.70
CA ASN A 24 -2.12 -14.20 13.70
C ASN A 24 -1.16 -13.07 13.33
N THR A 25 -0.40 -12.55 14.30
CA THR A 25 0.60 -11.50 14.07
C THR A 25 1.68 -11.90 13.07
N VAL A 26 2.08 -13.18 13.07
CA VAL A 26 3.07 -13.71 12.11
C VAL A 26 2.44 -13.85 10.72
N ILE A 27 1.18 -14.29 10.66
CA ILE A 27 0.41 -14.43 9.41
C ILE A 27 0.22 -13.06 8.75
N GLU A 28 -0.23 -12.05 9.50
CA GLU A 28 -0.36 -10.67 9.04
C GLU A 28 0.98 -10.08 8.56
N SER A 29 2.08 -10.39 9.23
CA SER A 29 3.43 -9.98 8.78
C SER A 29 3.85 -10.62 7.45
N ILE A 30 3.40 -11.85 7.17
CA ILE A 30 3.66 -12.52 5.90
C ILE A 30 2.79 -11.93 4.80
N ILE A 31 1.49 -11.78 5.04
CA ILE A 31 0.51 -11.25 4.07
C ILE A 31 0.87 -9.81 3.71
N SER A 32 1.18 -8.98 4.70
CA SER A 32 1.50 -7.56 4.50
C SER A 32 2.73 -7.27 3.63
N LYS A 33 3.62 -8.26 3.43
CA LYS A 33 4.73 -8.14 2.48
C LYS A 33 4.27 -8.15 1.02
N TYR A 34 3.11 -8.73 0.75
CA TYR A 34 2.54 -8.89 -0.58
C TYR A 34 1.37 -7.94 -0.85
N GLU A 35 0.92 -7.18 0.14
CA GLU A 35 -0.07 -6.11 -0.03
C GLU A 35 0.43 -5.08 -1.06
N THR A 36 -0.29 -5.01 -2.17
CA THR A 36 -0.09 -3.97 -3.19
C THR A 36 -0.29 -2.59 -2.55
N HIS A 37 -1.37 -2.48 -1.77
CA HIS A 37 -1.77 -1.31 -1.01
C HIS A 37 -1.62 -1.59 0.50
N PRO A 38 -0.47 -1.26 1.11
CA PRO A 38 -0.24 -1.49 2.53
C PRO A 38 -0.89 -0.39 3.37
N GLN A 39 -1.39 -0.73 4.54
CA GLN A 39 -1.77 0.25 5.55
C GLN A 39 -0.54 0.99 6.10
N LEU A 40 -0.67 2.30 6.25
CA LEU A 40 0.37 3.20 6.73
C LEU A 40 0.08 3.63 8.17
N GLU A 41 1.15 3.71 8.97
CA GLU A 41 1.11 4.28 10.31
C GLU A 41 1.45 5.78 10.24
N GLU A 42 0.66 6.61 10.92
CA GLU A 42 0.82 8.06 10.89
C GLU A 42 2.19 8.53 11.39
N GLU A 43 2.72 7.89 12.43
CA GLU A 43 4.02 8.20 13.03
C GLU A 43 5.18 8.00 12.05
N ASN A 44 5.03 7.05 11.13
CA ASN A 44 6.07 6.62 10.20
C ASN A 44 5.86 7.12 8.76
N ALA A 45 4.90 8.03 8.56
CA ALA A 45 4.58 8.60 7.26
C ALA A 45 4.69 10.13 7.28
N THR A 46 5.14 10.71 6.17
CA THR A 46 5.08 12.15 5.90
C THR A 46 4.32 12.38 4.60
N VAL A 47 3.51 13.42 4.57
CA VAL A 47 2.65 13.76 3.44
C VAL A 47 3.12 15.10 2.89
N THR A 48 3.27 15.19 1.57
CA THR A 48 3.73 16.39 0.88
C THR A 48 2.83 16.66 -0.32
N ILE A 49 2.39 17.90 -0.47
CA ILE A 49 1.59 18.36 -1.62
C ILE A 49 2.34 19.54 -2.23
N ASN A 50 2.65 19.46 -3.53
CA ASN A 50 3.37 20.51 -4.25
C ASN A 50 4.68 20.95 -3.54
N GLY A 51 5.42 19.99 -2.97
CA GLY A 51 6.66 20.25 -2.23
C GLY A 51 6.48 20.76 -0.78
N ASN A 52 5.26 21.09 -0.35
CA ASN A 52 4.98 21.57 1.01
C ASN A 52 4.57 20.42 1.94
N ASN A 53 5.15 20.36 3.14
CA ASN A 53 4.80 19.37 4.15
C ASN A 53 3.38 19.62 4.69
N VAL A 54 2.58 18.57 4.78
CA VAL A 54 1.25 18.61 5.39
C VAL A 54 1.37 18.02 6.80
N GLU A 55 0.96 18.81 7.79
CA GLU A 55 1.09 18.46 9.21
C GLU A 55 -0.27 18.49 9.93
N GLY A 56 -0.31 17.94 11.15
CA GLY A 56 -1.50 17.92 12.00
C GLY A 56 -2.63 17.04 11.45
N GLU A 57 -3.87 17.43 11.76
CA GLU A 57 -5.09 16.68 11.43
C GLU A 57 -5.24 16.37 9.93
N GLN A 58 -4.76 17.27 9.07
CA GLN A 58 -4.81 17.07 7.62
C GLN A 58 -3.96 15.87 7.18
N LYS A 59 -2.78 15.71 7.77
CA LYS A 59 -1.92 14.55 7.53
C LYS A 59 -2.62 13.26 7.96
N SER A 60 -3.19 13.26 9.18
CA SER A 60 -3.92 12.11 9.73
C SER A 60 -5.08 11.71 8.82
N LYS A 61 -5.85 12.70 8.33
CA LYS A 61 -6.96 12.49 7.41
C LYS A 61 -6.52 11.86 6.09
N ILE A 62 -5.47 12.39 5.46
CA ILE A 62 -4.95 11.85 4.19
C ILE A 62 -4.48 10.40 4.34
N ILE A 63 -3.78 10.09 5.44
CA ILE A 63 -3.31 8.73 5.72
C ILE A 63 -4.48 7.79 5.99
N HIS A 64 -5.48 8.25 6.73
CA HIS A 64 -6.70 7.49 6.96
C HIS A 64 -7.46 7.21 5.65
N ASP A 65 -7.66 8.24 4.83
CA ASP A 65 -8.34 8.14 3.53
C ASP A 65 -7.58 7.27 2.52
N PHE A 66 -6.25 7.20 2.65
CA PHE A 66 -5.42 6.25 1.92
C PHE A 66 -5.67 4.82 2.41
N ASN A 67 -5.58 4.57 3.72
CA ASN A 67 -5.74 3.23 4.30
C ASN A 67 -7.13 2.61 4.09
N GLU A 68 -8.18 3.45 4.06
CA GLU A 68 -9.57 3.04 3.80
C GLU A 68 -9.87 2.87 2.30
N GLY A 69 -8.89 3.14 1.44
CA GLY A 69 -9.04 3.04 0.00
C GLY A 69 -9.27 1.61 -0.48
N LEU A 70 -10.30 1.42 -1.31
CA LEU A 70 -10.59 0.12 -1.90
C LEU A 70 -9.69 -0.10 -3.13
N PHE A 71 -8.78 -1.06 -3.03
CA PHE A 71 -7.97 -1.50 -4.17
C PHE A 71 -8.88 -2.03 -5.30
N LEU A 72 -8.69 -1.50 -6.51
CA LEU A 72 -9.44 -1.91 -7.69
C LEU A 72 -8.63 -2.89 -8.54
N ASP A 73 -7.57 -2.41 -9.16
CA ASP A 73 -6.73 -3.21 -10.06
C ASP A 73 -5.28 -2.74 -10.08
N ARG A 74 -4.37 -3.64 -10.46
CA ARG A 74 -2.94 -3.34 -10.63
C ARG A 74 -2.65 -3.06 -12.09
N TYR A 75 -1.89 -2.01 -12.36
CA TYR A 75 -1.42 -1.71 -13.71
C TYR A 75 -0.20 -2.56 -14.09
N TYR A 76 -0.12 -2.94 -15.36
CA TYR A 76 1.04 -3.62 -15.93
C TYR A 76 2.24 -2.66 -16.10
N ALA A 77 1.97 -1.40 -16.40
CA ALA A 77 2.94 -0.32 -16.48
C ALA A 77 2.42 0.91 -15.73
N PRO A 78 3.28 1.78 -15.18
CA PRO A 78 2.83 3.02 -14.56
C PRO A 78 2.02 3.86 -15.56
N PRO A 79 0.80 4.29 -15.20
CA PRO A 79 0.02 5.17 -16.06
C PRO A 79 0.74 6.51 -16.25
N HIS A 80 0.57 7.11 -17.42
CA HIS A 80 1.00 8.49 -17.66
C HIS A 80 0.03 9.39 -16.91
N ASN A 81 0.40 9.78 -15.70
CA ASN A 81 -0.41 10.67 -14.89
C ASN A 81 0.06 12.10 -15.09
N GLU A 82 -0.86 12.94 -15.56
CA GLU A 82 -0.70 14.38 -15.64
C GLU A 82 -1.24 15.01 -14.35
N GLY A 83 -0.66 16.13 -13.91
CA GLY A 83 -1.05 16.83 -12.68
C GLY A 83 -0.06 16.67 -11.51
N THR A 84 -0.31 17.43 -10.44
CA THR A 84 0.56 17.47 -9.25
C THR A 84 0.17 16.35 -8.28
N PRO A 85 1.03 15.34 -8.06
CA PRO A 85 0.70 14.24 -7.16
C PRO A 85 0.75 14.69 -5.69
N LEU A 86 -0.08 14.05 -4.90
CA LEU A 86 0.14 13.96 -3.45
C LEU A 86 1.20 12.88 -3.20
N ILE A 87 2.22 13.22 -2.42
CA ILE A 87 3.35 12.33 -2.15
C ILE A 87 3.29 11.89 -0.70
N ILE A 88 3.23 10.58 -0.46
CA ILE A 88 3.39 10.00 0.88
C ILE A 88 4.73 9.28 0.95
N ASN A 89 5.63 9.74 1.81
CA ASN A 89 6.82 8.99 2.17
C ASN A 89 6.51 8.20 3.43
N ALA A 90 6.63 6.88 3.38
CA ALA A 90 6.34 6.03 4.53
C ALA A 90 7.46 5.03 4.80
N LYS A 91 7.69 4.77 6.08
CA LYS A 91 8.68 3.79 6.53
C LYS A 91 7.98 2.60 7.18
N ARG A 92 8.32 1.39 6.70
CA ARG A 92 7.88 0.14 7.34
C ARG A 92 9.10 -0.70 7.70
N GLY A 93 9.45 -0.70 8.98
CA GLY A 93 10.68 -1.30 9.48
C GLY A 93 11.92 -0.65 8.85
N LYS A 94 12.68 -1.42 8.05
CA LYS A 94 13.88 -0.95 7.34
C LYS A 94 13.63 -0.55 5.88
N LYS A 95 12.35 -0.49 5.46
CA LYS A 95 11.97 -0.19 4.07
C LYS A 95 11.32 1.19 4.01
N ASP A 96 11.86 2.03 3.14
CA ASP A 96 11.28 3.33 2.81
C ASP A 96 10.50 3.21 1.49
N PHE A 97 9.26 3.65 1.50
CA PHE A 97 8.34 3.65 0.37
C PHE A 97 7.96 5.07 0.02
N ILE A 98 7.81 5.34 -1.27
CA ILE A 98 7.25 6.59 -1.77
C ILE A 98 5.99 6.23 -2.53
N PHE A 99 4.89 6.88 -2.21
CA PHE A 99 3.62 6.75 -2.91
C PHE A 99 3.31 8.07 -3.59
N TYR A 100 3.15 8.03 -4.92
CA TYR A 100 2.62 9.14 -5.69
C TYR A 100 1.15 8.86 -5.94
N ILE A 101 0.28 9.79 -5.55
CA ILE A 101 -1.17 9.63 -5.57
C ILE A 101 -1.73 10.70 -6.49
N TYR A 102 -2.44 10.24 -7.52
CA TYR A 102 -3.06 11.06 -8.54
C TYR A 102 -4.56 10.87 -8.45
N SER A 103 -5.29 11.97 -8.26
CA SER A 103 -6.73 11.95 -8.16
C SER A 103 -7.36 12.09 -9.55
N HIS A 104 -8.35 11.26 -9.83
CA HIS A 104 -9.21 11.36 -11.00
C HIS A 104 -10.68 11.34 -10.55
N GLU A 105 -11.60 11.70 -11.44
CA GLU A 105 -13.03 11.77 -11.12
C GLU A 105 -13.60 10.42 -10.65
N GLU A 106 -13.16 9.31 -11.25
CA GLU A 106 -13.71 7.97 -10.96
C GLU A 106 -12.84 7.13 -10.01
N HIS A 107 -11.54 7.37 -10.00
CA HIS A 107 -10.54 6.55 -9.31
C HIS A 107 -9.32 7.38 -8.88
N VAL A 108 -8.43 6.74 -8.13
CA VAL A 108 -7.17 7.33 -7.67
C VAL A 108 -6.05 6.41 -8.12
N ASP A 109 -5.09 6.94 -8.85
CA ASP A 109 -3.92 6.18 -9.29
C ASP A 109 -2.79 6.34 -8.29
N VAL A 110 -2.25 5.21 -7.85
CA VAL A 110 -1.16 5.17 -6.90
C VAL A 110 0.05 4.50 -7.52
N VAL A 111 1.16 5.22 -7.57
CA VAL A 111 2.47 4.70 -7.96
C VAL A 111 3.31 4.51 -6.71
N LYS A 112 3.51 3.26 -6.33
CA LYS A 112 4.36 2.84 -5.21
C LYS A 112 5.77 2.58 -5.71
N GLN A 113 6.73 3.32 -5.16
CA GLN A 113 8.15 3.14 -5.42
C GLN A 113 8.86 2.59 -4.19
N TYR A 114 9.67 1.55 -4.41
CA TYR A 114 10.61 1.00 -3.44
C TYR A 114 11.97 0.78 -4.10
N LYS A 115 12.97 1.58 -3.74
CA LYS A 115 14.27 1.59 -4.41
C LYS A 115 14.08 1.78 -5.94
N LYS A 116 14.41 0.75 -6.74
CA LYS A 116 14.23 0.73 -8.20
C LYS A 116 12.94 0.04 -8.67
N LYS A 117 12.15 -0.53 -7.75
CA LYS A 117 10.89 -1.20 -8.09
C LYS A 117 9.75 -0.20 -8.07
N VAL A 118 8.94 -0.23 -9.12
CA VAL A 118 7.73 0.58 -9.26
C VAL A 118 6.55 -0.35 -9.45
N VAL A 119 5.48 -0.12 -8.69
CA VAL A 119 4.20 -0.82 -8.82
C VAL A 119 3.13 0.24 -8.87
N ALA A 120 2.31 0.23 -9.92
CA ALA A 120 1.20 1.15 -10.05
C ALA A 120 -0.13 0.39 -9.91
N TYR A 121 -1.12 1.02 -9.30
CA TYR A 121 -2.45 0.45 -9.11
C TYR A 121 -3.51 1.54 -8.97
N SER A 122 -4.75 1.15 -9.22
CA SER A 122 -5.93 1.99 -9.06
C SER A 122 -6.63 1.70 -7.74
N LEU A 123 -7.16 2.74 -7.12
CA LEU A 123 -7.81 2.73 -5.84
C LEU A 123 -9.08 3.58 -5.89
N ARG A 124 -10.11 3.17 -5.15
CA ARG A 124 -11.33 3.95 -4.97
C ARG A 124 -11.39 4.50 -3.56
N SER A 125 -11.31 5.83 -3.44
CA SER A 125 -11.50 6.53 -2.17
C SER A 125 -12.21 7.85 -2.47
N LYS A 126 -13.44 7.99 -2.00
CA LYS A 126 -14.24 9.21 -2.22
C LYS A 126 -13.54 10.46 -1.69
N ASN A 127 -12.85 10.33 -0.56
CA ASN A 127 -12.17 11.45 0.09
C ASN A 127 -10.86 11.84 -0.60
N LEU A 128 -10.13 10.86 -1.16
CA LEU A 128 -8.95 11.16 -1.98
C LEU A 128 -9.33 11.70 -3.36
N GLN A 129 -10.48 11.29 -3.91
CA GLN A 129 -11.04 11.80 -5.17
C GLN A 129 -11.46 13.27 -5.05
N ASN A 130 -12.28 13.57 -4.04
CA ASN A 130 -12.88 14.89 -3.83
C ASN A 130 -12.00 15.84 -3.02
N ASN A 131 -10.69 15.61 -2.97
CA ASN A 131 -9.82 16.52 -2.25
C ASN A 131 -9.65 17.77 -3.12
N ASP A 132 -10.42 18.83 -2.84
CA ASP A 132 -10.42 20.13 -3.56
C ASP A 132 -9.00 20.71 -3.76
N MET A 133 -8.04 20.28 -2.95
CA MET A 133 -6.61 20.63 -3.07
C MET A 133 -5.86 19.99 -4.24
N LEU A 134 -6.32 18.88 -4.80
CA LEU A 134 -5.67 18.21 -5.96
C LEU A 134 -6.16 18.76 -7.30
N VAL A 135 -7.41 19.27 -7.33
CA VAL A 135 -8.03 19.89 -8.51
C VAL A 135 -7.50 21.31 -8.76
N SER A 136 -7.01 21.99 -7.72
CA SER A 136 -6.54 23.37 -7.81
C SER A 136 -5.23 23.56 -8.61
N ALA A 137 -4.54 22.48 -8.99
CA ALA A 137 -3.30 22.55 -9.76
C ALA A 137 -3.52 22.69 -11.29
N ASP A 138 -4.74 22.45 -11.78
CA ASP A 138 -5.08 22.55 -13.21
C ASP A 138 -5.66 23.92 -13.62
N LEU A 139 -5.68 24.91 -12.71
CA LEU A 139 -6.27 26.24 -12.96
C LEU A 139 -5.27 27.41 -12.80
N ALA A 140 -3.96 27.17 -12.94
CA ALA A 140 -2.94 28.23 -12.92
C ALA A 140 -2.17 28.33 -14.24
#